data_AF-A0A2V7P193-F1
#
_entry.id   AF-A0A2V7P193-F1
#
_cell.length_a   1.000
_cell.length_b   1.000
_cell.length_c   1.000
_cell.angle_alpha   90.00
_cell.angle_beta   90.00
_cell.angle_gamma   90.00
#
_symmetry.space_group_name_H-M   'P 1'
#
loop_
_entity.id
_entity.type
_entity.pdbx_description
1 polymer ?
#
loop_
_entity_poly.entity_id
_entity_poly.type
_entity_poly.pdbx_seq_one_letter_code
_entity_poly.pdbx_strand_id
1 'polypeptide(L)'
;MSDPLGGLFDVGDVLERVGVDLTAQARRGDLEPVRCRDAEIARVVDILLRQSKNNPALIGKAGVGKTAIVEGLAQRVATGDVPPALKDARLVALDHVALLAGTAFRGQYEERVRRLVRALAADPELILFVDELHNLIGQGTAMGAAMDAANMLKPALVRGDIRIVGATTGGEYDRWIRGDPALERRFQPVAVEELDAIQTWEVLVARRPRLERHHAVALTDDALKAAIVLTDRFVPDRARPDKAIDVLDEACAHAQATARISPELERLIRERRKVDAMIRRGLTHEPARGEGEPVEDLMAEIFPVLERIGEEI
;
A
#
# COMPACT_ATOMS: atom_id res chain seq x y z
N MET A 1 42.02 3.19 -19.73
CA MET A 1 41.94 2.22 -18.62
C MET A 1 40.58 2.40 -17.98
N SER A 2 39.63 1.54 -18.33
CA SER A 2 38.32 1.47 -17.71
C SER A 2 38.48 0.97 -16.27
N ASP A 3 37.95 1.73 -15.32
CA ASP A 3 37.91 1.36 -13.91
C ASP A 3 37.23 -0.02 -13.74
N PRO A 4 37.97 -1.06 -13.31
CA PRO A 4 37.42 -2.41 -13.15
C PRO A 4 36.41 -2.52 -12.00
N LEU A 5 36.24 -1.46 -11.19
CA LEU A 5 35.28 -1.38 -10.09
C LEU A 5 34.12 -0.42 -10.36
N GLY A 6 34.16 0.33 -11.47
CA GLY A 6 33.16 1.35 -11.81
C GLY A 6 31.77 0.81 -12.16
N GLY A 7 31.59 -0.52 -12.24
CA GLY A 7 30.32 -1.18 -12.55
C GLY A 7 29.66 -1.92 -11.37
N LEU A 8 30.32 -2.02 -10.20
CA LEU A 8 29.76 -2.73 -9.03
C LEU A 8 28.84 -1.86 -8.16
N PHE A 9 28.73 -0.57 -8.47
CA PHE A 9 27.77 0.35 -7.88
C PHE A 9 26.90 0.92 -8.98
N ASP A 10 26.19 0.04 -9.72
CA ASP A 10 25.20 0.52 -10.66
C ASP A 10 24.23 1.46 -9.94
N VAL A 11 24.21 2.68 -10.47
CA VAL A 11 23.62 3.91 -9.95
C VAL A 11 22.13 3.88 -10.30
N GLY A 12 21.45 2.81 -9.89
CA GLY A 12 19.99 2.82 -9.81
C GLY A 12 19.59 3.88 -8.81
N ASP A 13 18.60 4.71 -9.16
CA ASP A 13 18.08 5.75 -8.28
C ASP A 13 17.78 5.10 -6.92
N VAL A 14 18.36 5.64 -5.84
CA VAL A 14 18.22 5.06 -4.49
C VAL A 14 16.74 4.88 -4.16
N LEU A 15 15.89 5.79 -4.66
CA LEU A 15 14.45 5.77 -4.52
C LEU A 15 13.79 4.56 -5.19
N GLU A 16 14.31 4.05 -6.31
CA GLU A 16 13.77 2.84 -6.94
C GLU A 16 14.08 1.58 -6.13
N ARG A 17 15.18 1.60 -5.37
CA ARG A 17 15.61 0.44 -4.56
C ARG A 17 14.98 0.41 -3.18
N VAL A 18 14.75 1.57 -2.58
CA VAL A 18 14.26 1.69 -1.19
C VAL A 18 12.88 2.30 -1.11
N GLY A 19 12.29 2.66 -2.25
CA GLY A 19 11.00 3.34 -2.33
C GLY A 19 10.00 2.56 -3.18
N VAL A 20 8.73 2.69 -2.81
CA VAL A 20 7.59 2.17 -3.57
C VAL A 20 6.78 3.37 -4.06
N ASP A 21 6.68 3.53 -5.37
CA ASP A 21 5.95 4.65 -5.98
C ASP A 21 4.43 4.42 -5.90
N LEU A 22 3.80 5.03 -4.89
CA LEU A 22 2.36 4.92 -4.65
C LEU A 22 1.57 5.63 -5.73
N THR A 23 2.06 6.76 -6.26
CA THR A 23 1.38 7.48 -7.34
C THR A 23 1.38 6.65 -8.62
N ALA A 24 2.46 5.95 -8.93
CA ALA A 24 2.53 5.03 -10.07
C ALA A 24 1.61 3.80 -9.87
N GLN A 25 1.56 3.22 -8.66
CA GLN A 25 0.60 2.15 -8.33
C GLN A 25 -0.85 2.63 -8.48
N ALA A 26 -1.16 3.85 -8.02
CA ALA A 26 -2.48 4.44 -8.16
C ALA A 26 -2.88 4.61 -9.63
N ARG A 27 -1.97 5.12 -10.49
CA ARG A 27 -2.22 5.27 -11.94
C ARG A 27 -2.49 3.94 -12.65
N ARG A 28 -1.92 2.84 -12.16
CA ARG A 28 -2.17 1.47 -12.68
C ARG A 28 -3.42 0.82 -12.09
N GLY A 29 -4.03 1.39 -11.05
CA GLY A 29 -5.17 0.80 -10.35
C GLY A 29 -4.78 -0.33 -9.39
N ASP A 30 -3.50 -0.39 -8.96
CA ASP A 30 -3.00 -1.46 -8.08
C ASP A 30 -3.42 -1.26 -6.61
N LEU A 31 -3.62 0.01 -6.22
CA LEU A 31 -3.99 0.40 -4.85
C LEU A 31 -5.44 0.03 -4.52
N GLU A 32 -5.68 -0.29 -3.26
CA GLU A 32 -7.04 -0.57 -2.79
C GLU A 32 -7.90 0.69 -2.71
N PRO A 33 -9.21 0.60 -2.99
CA PRO A 33 -10.09 1.75 -2.89
C PRO A 33 -10.16 2.25 -1.44
N VAL A 34 -9.88 3.54 -1.24
CA VAL A 34 -9.92 4.17 0.08
C VAL A 34 -11.32 4.71 0.36
N ARG A 35 -11.88 4.42 1.53
CA ARG A 35 -13.19 4.89 1.99
C ARG A 35 -13.09 5.56 3.35
N CYS A 36 -13.99 6.50 3.62
CA CYS A 36 -14.18 7.17 4.91
C CYS A 36 -12.92 7.88 5.46
N ARG A 37 -12.05 8.40 4.59
CA ARG A 37 -10.82 9.13 4.98
C ARG A 37 -10.66 10.50 4.29
N ASP A 38 -11.74 11.04 3.74
CA ASP A 38 -11.69 12.26 2.94
C ASP A 38 -11.26 13.50 3.74
N ALA A 39 -11.66 13.58 5.02
CA ALA A 39 -11.32 14.68 5.91
C ALA A 39 -9.82 14.68 6.25
N GLU A 40 -9.26 13.51 6.55
CA GLU A 40 -7.83 13.36 6.84
C GLU A 40 -6.99 13.61 5.57
N ILE A 41 -7.41 13.11 4.41
CA ILE A 41 -6.73 13.38 3.13
C ILE A 41 -6.74 14.89 2.83
N ALA A 42 -7.89 15.55 2.97
CA ALA A 42 -7.99 17.00 2.79
C ALA A 42 -7.08 17.75 3.76
N ARG A 43 -7.02 17.31 5.02
CA ARG A 43 -6.12 17.90 6.02
C ARG A 43 -4.64 17.70 5.68
N VAL A 44 -4.26 16.55 5.15
CA VAL A 44 -2.90 16.28 4.67
C VAL A 44 -2.55 17.22 3.51
N VAL A 45 -3.46 17.41 2.55
CA VAL A 45 -3.31 18.37 1.44
C VAL A 45 -3.10 19.79 1.97
N ASP A 46 -3.96 20.25 2.88
CA ASP A 46 -3.83 21.59 3.48
C ASP A 46 -2.45 21.80 4.10
N ILE A 47 -1.95 20.78 4.80
CA ILE A 47 -0.64 20.83 5.47
C ILE A 47 0.50 20.89 4.46
N LEU A 48 0.48 20.04 3.43
CA LEU A 48 1.52 20.00 2.40
C LEU A 48 1.66 21.33 1.63
N LEU A 49 0.59 22.11 1.57
CA LEU A 49 0.57 23.44 0.93
C LEU A 49 1.02 24.59 1.83
N ARG A 50 1.30 24.34 3.12
CA ARG A 50 1.75 25.39 4.04
C ARG A 50 3.18 25.82 3.72
N GLN A 51 3.49 27.08 4.02
CA GLN A 51 4.87 27.59 3.99
C GLN A 51 5.72 27.07 5.17
N SER A 52 5.10 26.81 6.32
CA SER A 52 5.75 26.26 7.51
C SER A 52 4.89 25.17 8.14
N LYS A 53 5.53 24.24 8.86
CA LYS A 53 4.90 23.00 9.35
C LYS A 53 4.20 22.21 8.23
N ASN A 54 4.91 22.03 7.13
CA ASN A 54 4.42 21.41 5.90
C ASN A 54 4.66 19.89 5.82
N ASN A 55 5.01 19.26 6.93
CA ASN A 55 5.16 17.80 7.04
C ASN A 55 3.99 17.24 7.88
N PRO A 56 3.00 16.58 7.27
CA PRO A 56 1.92 15.93 8.02
C PRO A 56 2.44 14.75 8.83
N ALA A 57 2.06 14.67 10.10
CA ALA A 57 2.25 13.50 10.94
C ALA A 57 0.89 12.87 11.26
N LEU A 58 0.59 11.73 10.65
CA LEU A 58 -0.59 10.91 10.92
C LEU A 58 -0.41 10.20 12.26
N ILE A 59 -1.22 10.56 13.24
CA ILE A 59 -1.12 10.08 14.62
C ILE A 59 -2.37 9.28 14.97
N GLY A 60 -2.21 8.01 15.28
CA GLY A 60 -3.31 7.15 15.68
C GLY A 60 -2.82 5.77 16.11
N LYS A 61 -3.72 4.96 16.66
CA LYS A 61 -3.42 3.56 17.04
C LYS A 61 -2.96 2.74 15.82
N ALA A 62 -2.31 1.59 16.06
CA ALA A 62 -2.07 0.63 14.99
C ALA A 62 -3.42 0.12 14.44
N GLY A 63 -3.49 -0.15 13.14
CA GLY A 63 -4.70 -0.68 12.50
C GLY A 63 -5.81 0.32 12.15
N VAL A 64 -5.67 1.61 12.49
CA VAL A 64 -6.69 2.63 12.12
C VAL A 64 -6.68 2.97 10.62
N GLY A 65 -5.69 2.53 9.84
CA GLY A 65 -5.61 2.85 8.41
C GLY A 65 -4.89 4.17 8.09
N LYS A 66 -3.77 4.44 8.78
CA LYS A 66 -2.89 5.58 8.47
C LYS A 66 -2.33 5.50 7.04
N THR A 67 -1.89 4.32 6.61
CA THR A 67 -1.39 4.07 5.24
C THR A 67 -2.46 4.32 4.18
N ALA A 68 -3.72 3.97 4.45
CA ALA A 68 -4.83 4.20 3.54
C ALA A 68 -5.06 5.69 3.24
N ILE A 69 -4.77 6.61 4.18
CA ILE A 69 -4.84 8.05 3.94
C ILE A 69 -3.82 8.46 2.86
N VAL A 70 -2.62 7.89 2.91
CA VAL A 70 -1.54 8.21 1.97
C VAL A 70 -1.80 7.59 0.61
N GLU A 71 -2.28 6.36 0.56
CA GLU A 71 -2.76 5.71 -0.68
C GLU A 71 -3.90 6.50 -1.31
N GLY A 72 -4.84 7.01 -0.50
CA GLY A 72 -5.94 7.85 -0.95
C GLY A 72 -5.45 9.18 -1.52
N LEU A 73 -4.44 9.79 -0.90
CA LEU A 73 -3.77 10.97 -1.48
C LEU A 73 -3.10 10.62 -2.82
N ALA A 74 -2.42 9.48 -2.92
CA ALA A 74 -1.80 9.04 -4.18
C ALA A 74 -2.85 8.81 -5.28
N GLN A 75 -4.02 8.26 -4.95
CA GLN A 75 -5.16 8.12 -5.87
C GLN A 75 -5.69 9.48 -6.35
N ARG A 76 -5.83 10.46 -5.45
CA ARG A 76 -6.26 11.81 -5.81
C ARG A 76 -5.24 12.51 -6.71
N VAL A 77 -3.94 12.38 -6.41
CA VAL A 77 -2.87 12.90 -7.27
C VAL A 77 -2.91 12.24 -8.65
N ALA A 78 -3.06 10.91 -8.71
CA ALA A 78 -3.11 10.15 -9.97
C ALA A 78 -4.31 10.55 -10.86
N THR A 79 -5.44 10.89 -10.26
CA THR A 79 -6.67 11.34 -10.95
C THR A 79 -6.72 12.85 -11.20
N GLY A 80 -5.75 13.61 -10.66
CA GLY A 80 -5.73 15.07 -10.75
C GLY A 80 -6.74 15.77 -9.81
N ASP A 81 -7.36 15.05 -8.88
CA ASP A 81 -8.27 15.57 -7.84
C ASP A 81 -7.49 16.18 -6.65
N VAL A 82 -6.57 17.07 -6.98
CA VAL A 82 -5.77 17.83 -6.02
C VAL A 82 -5.57 19.26 -6.51
N PRO A 83 -5.27 20.23 -5.62
CA PRO A 83 -4.94 21.58 -6.03
C PRO A 83 -3.77 21.61 -7.03
N PRO A 84 -3.70 22.62 -7.92
CA PRO A 84 -2.67 22.71 -8.97
C PRO A 84 -1.24 22.52 -8.45
N ALA A 85 -0.94 23.00 -7.24
CA ALA A 85 0.37 22.89 -6.61
C ALA A 85 0.78 21.47 -6.17
N LEU A 86 -0.11 20.47 -6.29
CA LEU A 86 0.19 19.06 -5.99
C LEU A 86 -0.10 18.15 -7.19
N LYS A 87 -0.44 18.69 -8.37
CA LYS A 87 -0.79 17.88 -9.55
C LYS A 87 0.36 17.00 -10.03
N ASP A 88 1.58 17.53 -9.94
CA ASP A 88 2.79 16.84 -10.36
C ASP A 88 3.49 16.10 -9.19
N ALA A 89 2.86 16.10 -8.01
CA ALA A 89 3.44 15.47 -6.83
C ALA A 89 3.66 13.97 -7.06
N ARG A 90 4.75 13.45 -6.51
CA ARG A 90 5.10 12.03 -6.56
C ARG A 90 5.23 11.48 -5.14
N LEU A 91 4.31 10.60 -4.76
CA LEU A 91 4.31 9.96 -3.45
C LEU A 91 5.10 8.65 -3.49
N VAL A 92 6.16 8.58 -2.68
CA VAL A 92 7.02 7.40 -2.56
C VAL A 92 7.00 6.91 -1.13
N ALA A 93 6.57 5.67 -0.90
CA ALA A 93 6.66 5.02 0.41
C ALA A 93 8.06 4.47 0.64
N LEU A 94 8.64 4.73 1.82
CA LEU A 94 9.93 4.18 2.22
C LEU A 94 9.77 2.72 2.67
N ASP A 95 10.55 1.83 2.07
CA ASP A 95 10.73 0.46 2.56
C ASP A 95 11.94 0.44 3.52
N HIS A 96 11.65 0.33 4.82
CA HIS A 96 12.67 0.24 5.87
C HIS A 96 13.56 -0.99 5.74
N VAL A 97 13.00 -2.11 5.27
CA VAL A 97 13.73 -3.36 5.11
C VAL A 97 14.71 -3.23 3.95
N ALA A 98 14.26 -2.69 2.81
CA ALA A 98 15.12 -2.44 1.67
C ALA A 98 16.24 -1.43 1.98
N LEU A 99 15.95 -0.42 2.80
CA LEU A 99 16.95 0.54 3.25
C LEU A 99 18.10 -0.13 4.02
N LEU A 100 17.79 -1.12 4.86
CA LEU A 100 18.74 -1.91 5.66
C LEU A 100 19.36 -3.10 4.89
N ALA A 101 18.70 -3.59 3.84
CA ALA A 101 19.12 -4.78 3.12
C ALA A 101 20.49 -4.60 2.46
N GLY A 102 21.46 -5.46 2.77
CA GLY A 102 22.81 -5.36 2.20
C GLY A 102 23.65 -4.20 2.75
N THR A 103 23.27 -3.60 3.88
CA THR A 103 24.15 -2.71 4.66
C THR A 103 24.79 -3.48 5.80
N ALA A 104 25.80 -4.30 5.50
CA ALA A 104 26.55 -5.04 6.52
C ALA A 104 27.38 -4.11 7.41
N PHE A 105 27.72 -2.92 6.90
CA PHE A 105 28.51 -1.90 7.59
C PHE A 105 27.71 -0.60 7.77
N ARG A 106 27.85 0.02 8.95
CA ARG A 106 27.19 1.29 9.31
C ARG A 106 27.34 2.39 8.24
N GLY A 107 28.53 2.57 7.69
CA GLY A 107 28.79 3.60 6.67
C GLY A 107 27.99 3.42 5.37
N GLN A 108 27.62 2.19 5.01
CA GLN A 108 26.80 1.92 3.82
C GLN A 108 25.36 2.38 4.03
N TYR A 109 24.83 2.20 5.24
CA TYR A 109 23.51 2.70 5.61
C TYR A 109 23.47 4.22 5.60
N GLU A 110 24.45 4.87 6.24
CA GLU A 110 24.56 6.34 6.23
C GLU A 110 24.66 6.90 4.81
N GLU A 111 25.45 6.28 3.93
CA GLU A 111 25.54 6.72 2.54
C GLU A 111 24.23 6.55 1.78
N ARG A 112 23.44 5.50 2.04
CA ARG A 112 22.10 5.34 1.48
C ARG A 112 21.15 6.42 1.96
N VAL A 113 21.12 6.72 3.26
CA VAL A 113 20.31 7.82 3.81
C VAL A 113 20.75 9.16 3.19
N ARG A 114 22.04 9.41 3.03
CA ARG A 114 22.56 10.62 2.38
C ARG A 114 22.13 10.71 0.92
N ARG A 115 22.12 9.60 0.18
CA ARG A 115 21.63 9.55 -1.20
C ARG A 115 20.13 9.79 -1.25
N LEU A 116 19.36 9.19 -0.34
CA LEU A 116 17.92 9.40 -0.22
C LEU A 116 17.63 10.89 0.01
N VAL A 117 18.27 11.52 1.00
CA VAL A 117 18.14 12.96 1.27
C VAL A 117 18.47 13.81 0.04
N ARG A 118 19.53 13.48 -0.70
CA ARG A 118 19.91 14.20 -1.93
C ARG A 118 18.85 14.04 -3.02
N ALA A 119 18.30 12.86 -3.21
CA ALA A 119 17.25 12.60 -4.19
C ALA A 119 15.98 13.38 -3.85
N LEU A 120 15.56 13.36 -2.57
CA LEU A 120 14.41 14.12 -2.08
C LEU A 120 14.59 15.64 -2.24
N ALA A 121 15.80 16.15 -1.96
CA ALA A 121 16.07 17.60 -2.06
C ALA A 121 16.22 18.08 -3.52
N ALA A 122 16.49 17.16 -4.46
CA ALA A 122 16.63 17.48 -5.87
C ALA A 122 15.28 17.64 -6.59
N ASP A 123 14.21 17.02 -6.05
CA ASP A 123 12.87 17.05 -6.63
C ASP A 123 11.86 17.59 -5.62
N PRO A 124 11.47 18.87 -5.73
CA PRO A 124 10.47 19.47 -4.86
C PRO A 124 9.12 18.75 -4.90
N GLU A 125 8.74 18.12 -6.02
CA GLU A 125 7.47 17.42 -6.20
C GLU A 125 7.42 16.06 -5.49
N LEU A 126 8.57 15.56 -5.05
CA LEU A 126 8.65 14.29 -4.35
C LEU A 126 8.23 14.44 -2.88
N ILE A 127 7.28 13.60 -2.48
CA ILE A 127 6.79 13.50 -1.11
C ILE A 127 7.10 12.09 -0.60
N LEU A 128 7.95 12.00 0.42
CA LEU A 128 8.28 10.73 1.04
C LEU A 128 7.21 10.36 2.06
N PHE A 129 6.64 9.17 1.96
CA PHE A 129 5.87 8.56 3.03
C PHE A 129 6.77 7.67 3.88
N VAL A 130 6.76 7.89 5.19
CA VAL A 130 7.48 7.08 6.17
C VAL A 130 6.47 6.49 7.14
N ASP A 131 6.16 5.21 6.96
CA ASP A 131 5.45 4.47 7.99
C ASP A 131 6.36 4.30 9.21
N GLU A 132 5.81 4.23 10.42
CA GLU A 132 6.58 4.19 11.66
C GLU A 132 7.70 5.26 11.68
N LEU A 133 7.32 6.54 11.54
CA LEU A 133 8.23 7.69 11.44
C LEU A 133 9.31 7.70 12.53
N HIS A 134 9.00 7.16 13.71
CA HIS A 134 9.93 7.04 14.83
C HIS A 134 11.12 6.11 14.52
N ASN A 135 11.03 5.16 13.59
CA ASN A 135 12.17 4.33 13.20
C ASN A 135 13.26 5.14 12.47
N LEU A 136 12.84 6.21 11.80
CA LEU A 136 13.74 7.09 11.05
C LEU A 136 14.26 8.25 11.91
N ILE A 137 13.50 8.67 12.93
CA ILE A 137 13.76 9.87 13.75
C ILE A 137 14.16 9.56 15.19
N GLY A 138 13.63 8.49 15.77
CA GLY A 138 13.82 8.07 17.15
C GLY A 138 15.06 7.19 17.34
N GLN A 139 15.62 7.19 18.56
CA GLN A 139 16.83 6.40 18.86
C GLN A 139 16.55 4.92 18.63
N GLY A 140 17.34 4.34 17.72
CA GLY A 140 17.30 2.95 17.30
C GLY A 140 17.01 1.97 18.43
N THR A 141 15.86 1.32 18.34
CA THR A 141 15.63 0.10 19.09
C THR A 141 16.29 -1.07 18.36
N ALA A 142 17.14 -1.78 19.11
CA ALA A 142 17.78 -3.08 18.85
C ALA A 142 19.11 -3.16 18.06
N MET A 143 19.43 -2.26 17.13
CA MET A 143 20.73 -2.32 16.41
C MET A 143 21.28 -0.90 16.22
N GLY A 144 22.49 -0.60 16.73
CA GLY A 144 23.11 0.74 16.78
C GLY A 144 23.35 1.48 15.44
N ALA A 145 22.68 1.09 14.35
CA ALA A 145 22.71 1.72 13.03
C ALA A 145 21.69 2.88 12.87
N ALA A 146 20.55 2.85 13.56
CA ALA A 146 19.49 3.86 13.42
C ALA A 146 19.78 5.19 14.14
N MET A 147 20.86 5.28 14.94
CA MET A 147 21.23 6.54 15.63
C MET A 147 21.65 7.67 14.68
N ASP A 148 22.01 7.38 13.42
CA ASP A 148 22.54 8.40 12.50
C ASP A 148 21.52 8.93 11.47
N ALA A 149 20.50 8.15 11.10
CA ALA A 149 19.54 8.58 10.07
C ALA A 149 18.81 9.88 10.46
N ALA A 150 18.41 9.98 11.73
CA ALA A 150 17.78 11.16 12.28
C ALA A 150 18.69 12.40 12.15
N ASN A 151 19.99 12.28 12.45
CA ASN A 151 20.94 13.38 12.33
C ASN A 151 21.19 13.78 10.87
N MET A 152 21.05 12.86 9.93
CA MET A 152 21.21 13.13 8.50
C MET A 152 19.97 13.78 7.87
N LEU A 153 18.77 13.42 8.33
CA LEU A 153 17.50 13.93 7.81
C LEU A 153 17.09 15.26 8.45
N LYS A 154 17.39 15.46 9.74
CA LYS A 154 17.03 16.67 10.48
C LYS A 154 17.45 17.96 9.76
N PRO A 155 18.69 18.12 9.24
CA PRO A 155 19.08 19.34 8.54
C PRO A 155 18.21 19.64 7.31
N ALA A 156 17.86 18.63 6.52
CA ALA A 156 17.02 18.80 5.32
C ALA A 156 15.58 19.16 5.71
N LEU A 157 15.02 18.51 6.74
CA LEU A 157 13.70 18.86 7.29
C LEU A 157 13.68 20.27 7.86
N VAL A 158 14.71 20.64 8.62
CA VAL A 158 14.82 21.96 9.27
C VAL A 158 15.04 23.06 8.26
N ARG A 159 15.71 22.83 7.13
CA ARG A 159 15.78 23.80 6.03
C ARG A 159 14.48 23.87 5.23
N GLY A 160 13.73 22.78 5.18
CA GLY A 160 12.52 22.66 4.38
C GLY A 160 12.80 22.22 2.94
N ASP A 161 13.96 21.59 2.71
CA ASP A 161 14.38 21.09 1.39
C ASP A 161 13.60 19.85 0.97
N ILE A 162 12.97 19.15 1.92
CA ILE A 162 12.26 17.88 1.69
C ILE A 162 10.86 17.90 2.31
N ARG A 163 9.92 17.17 1.70
CA ARG A 163 8.55 16.99 2.19
C ARG A 163 8.33 15.54 2.60
N ILE A 164 7.80 15.34 3.80
CA ILE A 164 7.51 14.02 4.38
C ILE A 164 6.08 13.97 4.91
N VAL A 165 5.38 12.86 4.62
CA VAL A 165 4.21 12.41 5.38
C VAL A 165 4.66 11.26 6.28
N GLY A 166 4.52 11.41 7.60
CA GLY A 166 4.91 10.37 8.54
C GLY A 166 3.71 9.75 9.24
N ALA A 167 3.72 8.43 9.46
CA ALA A 167 2.73 7.76 10.31
C ALA A 167 3.38 7.28 11.61
N THR A 168 2.69 7.46 12.75
CA THR A 168 3.22 7.09 14.07
C THR A 168 2.11 6.96 15.11
N THR A 169 2.42 6.46 16.30
CA THR A 169 1.50 6.49 17.44
C THR A 169 1.60 7.81 18.21
N GLY A 170 0.59 8.13 19.03
CA GLY A 170 0.60 9.35 19.85
C GLY A 170 1.78 9.42 20.81
N GLY A 171 2.09 8.31 21.49
CA GLY A 171 3.21 8.25 22.43
C GLY A 171 4.57 8.44 21.75
N GLU A 172 4.76 7.85 20.57
CA GLU A 172 5.99 8.03 19.77
C GLU A 172 6.11 9.44 19.22
N TYR A 173 5.01 10.03 18.74
CA TYR A 173 5.00 11.41 18.27
C TYR A 173 5.42 12.37 19.39
N ASP A 174 4.84 12.23 20.58
CA ASP A 174 5.13 13.10 21.71
C ASP A 174 6.59 12.94 22.16
N ARG A 175 7.11 11.70 22.19
CA ARG A 175 8.48 11.42 22.59
C ARG A 175 9.53 11.92 21.58
N TRP A 176 9.32 11.69 20.29
CA TRP A 176 10.37 11.84 19.27
C TRP A 176 10.22 13.06 18.37
N ILE A 177 8.99 13.58 18.19
CA ILE A 177 8.71 14.73 17.34
C ILE A 177 8.42 15.96 18.17
N ARG A 178 7.41 15.90 19.07
CA ARG A 178 7.04 17.04 19.92
C ARG A 178 8.15 17.38 20.92
N GLY A 179 8.87 16.38 21.41
CA GLY A 179 10.02 16.57 22.31
C GLY A 179 11.24 17.26 21.67
N ASP A 180 11.31 17.36 20.34
CA ASP A 180 12.42 18.01 19.62
C ASP A 180 11.97 19.35 19.00
N PRO A 181 12.43 20.51 19.53
CA PRO A 181 12.01 21.83 19.04
C PRO A 181 12.29 22.09 17.56
N ALA A 182 13.27 21.41 16.95
CA ALA A 182 13.59 21.57 15.54
C ALA A 182 12.54 20.86 14.65
N LEU A 183 12.08 19.68 15.08
CA LEU A 183 11.07 18.90 14.36
C LEU A 183 9.65 19.40 14.60
N GLU A 184 9.33 19.85 15.82
CA GLU A 184 8.02 20.43 16.14
C GLU A 184 7.66 21.63 15.24
N ARG A 185 8.67 22.36 14.76
CA ARG A 185 8.51 23.50 13.83
C ARG A 185 8.27 23.06 12.37
N ARG A 186 8.45 21.78 12.06
CA ARG A 186 8.35 21.22 10.70
C ARG A 186 7.19 20.25 10.53
N PHE A 187 6.77 19.58 11.60
CA PHE A 187 5.63 18.67 11.57
C PHE A 187 4.33 19.33 12.05
N GLN A 188 3.23 18.93 11.43
CA GLN A 188 1.88 19.23 11.87
C GLN A 188 1.13 17.92 12.16
N PRO A 189 0.63 17.71 13.39
CA PRO A 189 -0.14 16.51 13.72
C PRO A 189 -1.50 16.49 13.00
N VAL A 190 -1.87 15.30 12.56
CA VAL A 190 -3.19 14.92 12.04
C VAL A 190 -3.67 13.72 12.85
N ALA A 191 -4.67 13.92 13.70
CA ALA A 191 -5.26 12.83 14.46
C ALA A 191 -6.04 11.90 13.52
N VAL A 192 -5.77 10.60 13.61
CA VAL A 192 -6.44 9.55 12.86
C VAL A 192 -7.15 8.66 13.85
N GLU A 193 -8.45 8.89 13.98
CA GLU A 193 -9.30 8.13 14.87
C GLU A 193 -9.72 6.80 14.23
N GLU A 194 -10.12 5.88 15.10
CA GLU A 194 -10.73 4.62 14.72
C GLU A 194 -12.07 4.86 14.01
N LEU A 195 -12.35 4.09 12.96
CA LEU A 195 -13.60 4.20 12.21
C LEU A 195 -14.79 3.71 13.04
N ASP A 196 -15.94 4.35 12.87
CA ASP A 196 -17.19 3.84 13.41
C ASP A 196 -17.64 2.57 12.68
N ALA A 197 -18.73 1.95 13.15
CA ALA A 197 -19.17 0.66 12.63
C ALA A 197 -19.68 0.78 11.18
N ILE A 198 -20.31 1.90 10.83
CA ILE A 198 -20.87 2.16 9.50
C ILE A 198 -19.74 2.46 8.52
N GLN A 199 -18.78 3.29 8.93
CA GLN A 199 -17.58 3.55 8.14
C GLN A 199 -16.75 2.28 7.91
N THR A 200 -16.60 1.44 8.95
CA THR A 200 -15.92 0.15 8.82
C THR A 200 -16.65 -0.76 7.83
N TRP A 201 -17.97 -0.78 7.87
CA TRP A 201 -18.80 -1.51 6.90
C TRP A 201 -18.51 -1.07 5.46
N GLU A 202 -18.47 0.24 5.18
CA GLU A 202 -18.14 0.75 3.84
C GLU A 202 -16.74 0.32 3.36
N VAL A 203 -15.75 0.32 4.27
CA VAL A 203 -14.40 -0.19 3.99
C VAL A 203 -14.44 -1.68 3.65
N LEU A 204 -15.15 -2.50 4.42
CA LEU A 204 -15.27 -3.93 4.17
C LEU A 204 -15.97 -4.23 2.84
N VAL A 205 -17.04 -3.51 2.52
CA VAL A 205 -17.74 -3.62 1.23
C VAL A 205 -16.80 -3.27 0.08
N ALA A 206 -15.97 -2.23 0.22
CA ALA A 206 -15.00 -1.85 -0.80
C ALA A 206 -13.88 -2.89 -0.99
N ARG A 207 -13.51 -3.63 0.07
CA ARG A 207 -12.49 -4.68 0.04
C ARG A 207 -13.03 -6.05 -0.40
N ARG A 208 -14.33 -6.29 -0.24
CA ARG A 208 -15.01 -7.57 -0.53
C ARG A 208 -14.61 -8.17 -1.89
N PRO A 209 -14.67 -7.46 -3.04
CA PRO A 209 -14.33 -8.06 -4.33
C PRO A 209 -12.88 -8.55 -4.45
N ARG A 210 -11.96 -8.00 -3.66
CA ARG A 210 -10.56 -8.43 -3.65
C ARG A 210 -10.38 -9.67 -2.77
N LEU A 211 -11.02 -9.71 -1.60
CA LEU A 211 -11.04 -10.87 -0.72
C LEU A 211 -11.69 -12.08 -1.39
N GLU A 212 -12.87 -11.89 -1.99
CA GLU A 212 -13.60 -12.97 -2.69
C GLU A 212 -12.76 -13.56 -3.83
N ARG A 213 -12.11 -12.71 -4.64
CA ARG A 213 -11.23 -13.18 -5.72
C ARG A 213 -9.97 -13.86 -5.20
N HIS A 214 -9.38 -13.38 -4.11
CA HIS A 214 -8.16 -13.96 -3.55
C HIS A 214 -8.42 -15.36 -2.98
N HIS A 215 -9.49 -15.50 -2.21
CA HIS A 215 -9.83 -16.75 -1.53
C HIS A 215 -10.76 -17.66 -2.34
N ALA A 216 -11.30 -17.19 -3.47
CA ALA A 216 -12.30 -17.89 -4.26
C ALA A 216 -13.52 -18.33 -3.42
N VAL A 217 -14.03 -17.40 -2.60
CA VAL A 217 -15.23 -17.59 -1.76
C VAL A 217 -16.19 -16.42 -1.98
N ALA A 218 -17.48 -16.64 -1.71
CA ALA A 218 -18.46 -15.56 -1.64
C ALA A 218 -18.59 -15.05 -0.20
N LEU A 219 -18.55 -13.74 -0.01
CA LEU A 219 -18.72 -13.11 1.29
C LEU A 219 -20.16 -12.59 1.42
N THR A 220 -20.88 -12.97 2.46
CA THR A 220 -22.23 -12.42 2.68
C THR A 220 -22.18 -11.10 3.44
N ASP A 221 -23.21 -10.29 3.28
CA ASP A 221 -23.41 -9.06 4.07
C ASP A 221 -23.43 -9.36 5.58
N ASP A 222 -23.98 -10.50 5.98
CA ASP A 222 -24.02 -10.90 7.38
C ASP A 222 -22.63 -11.31 7.90
N ALA A 223 -21.76 -11.87 7.06
CA ALA A 223 -20.37 -12.13 7.42
C ALA A 223 -19.62 -10.82 7.71
N LEU A 224 -19.81 -9.79 6.87
CA LEU A 224 -19.23 -8.46 7.08
C LEU A 224 -19.74 -7.82 8.39
N LYS A 225 -21.04 -7.90 8.69
CA LYS A 225 -21.62 -7.39 9.95
C LYS A 225 -21.07 -8.16 11.15
N ALA A 226 -20.99 -9.48 11.04
CA ALA A 226 -20.48 -10.35 12.10
C ALA A 226 -19.01 -10.03 12.41
N ALA A 227 -18.17 -9.80 11.40
CA ALA A 227 -16.77 -9.43 11.60
C ALA A 227 -16.64 -8.16 12.45
N ILE A 228 -17.44 -7.11 12.18
CA ILE A 228 -17.44 -5.87 12.98
C ILE A 228 -17.90 -6.15 14.41
N VAL A 229 -19.10 -6.74 14.58
CA VAL A 229 -19.72 -6.95 15.90
C VAL A 229 -18.87 -7.87 16.79
N LEU A 230 -18.34 -8.95 16.23
CA LEU A 230 -17.55 -9.93 16.99
C LEU A 230 -16.19 -9.34 17.38
N THR A 231 -15.52 -8.64 16.48
CA THR A 231 -14.20 -8.06 16.79
C THR A 231 -14.30 -6.90 17.78
N ASP A 232 -15.41 -6.16 17.80
CA ASP A 232 -15.66 -5.17 18.85
C ASP A 232 -15.81 -5.77 20.24
N ARG A 233 -16.45 -6.93 20.32
CA ARG A 233 -16.73 -7.59 21.59
C ARG A 233 -15.53 -8.39 22.10
N PHE A 234 -14.83 -9.08 21.21
CA PHE A 234 -13.83 -10.08 21.58
C PHE A 234 -12.39 -9.64 21.30
N VAL A 235 -12.17 -8.55 20.55
CA VAL A 235 -10.84 -8.01 20.22
C VAL A 235 -10.78 -6.49 20.50
N PRO A 236 -10.95 -6.05 21.76
CA PRO A 236 -11.05 -4.64 22.12
C PRO A 236 -9.72 -3.88 22.09
N ASP A 237 -8.60 -4.60 22.04
CA ASP A 237 -7.23 -4.08 22.05
C ASP A 237 -6.74 -3.62 20.67
N ARG A 238 -7.35 -4.14 19.59
CA ARG A 238 -7.09 -3.73 18.21
C ARG A 238 -8.12 -2.71 17.74
N ALA A 239 -7.74 -1.92 16.73
CA ALA A 239 -8.60 -0.89 16.16
C ALA A 239 -9.25 -1.35 14.84
N ARG A 240 -10.42 -0.79 14.54
CA ARG A 240 -11.01 -0.79 13.20
C ARG A 240 -10.25 0.14 12.23
N PRO A 241 -10.25 -0.17 10.92
CA PRO A 241 -10.91 -1.32 10.29
C PRO A 241 -10.09 -2.62 10.35
N ASP A 242 -8.80 -2.55 10.74
CA ASP A 242 -7.85 -3.67 10.67
C ASP A 242 -8.35 -4.96 11.32
N LYS A 243 -8.81 -4.92 12.58
CA LYS A 243 -9.28 -6.12 13.27
C LYS A 243 -10.41 -6.85 12.55
N ALA A 244 -11.30 -6.10 11.90
CA ALA A 244 -12.45 -6.66 11.19
C ALA A 244 -12.02 -7.25 9.83
N ILE A 245 -11.07 -6.60 9.15
CA ILE A 245 -10.47 -7.10 7.92
C ILE A 245 -9.73 -8.41 8.19
N ASP A 246 -8.92 -8.45 9.25
CA ASP A 246 -8.10 -9.61 9.62
C ASP A 246 -8.94 -10.86 9.91
N VAL A 247 -9.97 -10.74 10.76
CA VAL A 247 -10.89 -11.86 11.06
C VAL A 247 -11.66 -12.32 9.82
N LEU A 248 -12.02 -11.38 8.93
CA LEU A 248 -12.72 -11.71 7.70
C LEU A 248 -11.81 -12.46 6.72
N ASP A 249 -10.55 -12.05 6.61
CA ASP A 249 -9.53 -12.72 5.79
C ASP A 249 -9.26 -14.14 6.29
N GLU A 250 -9.10 -14.32 7.60
CA GLU A 250 -8.95 -15.63 8.24
C GLU A 250 -10.18 -16.53 8.00
N ALA A 251 -11.39 -15.98 8.13
CA ALA A 251 -12.62 -16.71 7.85
C ALA A 251 -12.73 -17.14 6.38
N CYS A 252 -12.30 -16.30 5.43
CA CYS A 252 -12.24 -16.65 4.02
C CYS A 252 -11.25 -17.80 3.75
N ALA A 253 -10.05 -17.71 4.33
CA ALA A 253 -9.04 -18.76 4.22
C ALA A 253 -9.54 -20.09 4.79
N HIS A 254 -10.22 -20.05 5.94
CA HIS A 254 -10.83 -21.24 6.55
C HIS A 254 -11.94 -21.84 5.67
N ALA A 255 -12.82 -21.00 5.12
CA ALA A 255 -13.89 -21.44 4.23
C ALA A 255 -13.32 -22.11 2.96
N GLN A 256 -12.28 -21.53 2.36
CA GLN A 256 -11.59 -22.12 1.21
C GLN A 256 -10.95 -23.47 1.57
N ALA A 257 -10.25 -23.56 2.71
CA ALA A 257 -9.54 -24.76 3.13
C ALA A 257 -10.49 -25.93 3.48
N THR A 258 -11.69 -25.63 3.97
CA THR A 258 -12.69 -26.63 4.39
C THR A 258 -13.75 -26.92 3.32
N ALA A 259 -13.74 -26.16 2.22
CA ALA A 259 -14.67 -26.33 1.12
C ALA A 259 -14.64 -27.78 0.60
N ARG A 260 -15.80 -28.43 0.63
CA ARG A 260 -15.97 -29.75 0.02
C ARG A 260 -16.17 -29.55 -1.48
N ILE A 261 -15.15 -29.93 -2.25
CA ILE A 261 -15.20 -29.84 -3.70
C ILE A 261 -16.14 -30.94 -4.21
N SER A 262 -17.22 -30.56 -4.91
CA SER A 262 -18.05 -31.53 -5.61
C SER A 262 -17.25 -32.18 -6.76
N PRO A 263 -17.54 -33.44 -7.15
CA PRO A 263 -16.87 -34.06 -8.29
C PRO A 263 -16.98 -33.24 -9.59
N GLU A 264 -18.09 -32.50 -9.74
CA GLU A 264 -18.33 -31.59 -10.85
C GLU A 264 -17.43 -30.34 -10.80
N LEU A 265 -17.32 -29.69 -9.64
CA LEU A 265 -16.38 -28.58 -9.43
C LEU A 265 -14.93 -29.03 -9.64
N GLU A 266 -14.58 -30.25 -9.23
CA GLU A 266 -13.26 -30.83 -9.48
C GLU A 266 -13.00 -31.05 -10.98
N ARG A 267 -14.03 -31.42 -11.75
CA ARG A 267 -13.96 -31.52 -13.21
C ARG A 267 -13.73 -30.14 -13.84
N LEU A 268 -14.49 -29.14 -13.44
CA LEU A 268 -14.37 -27.76 -13.94
C LEU A 268 -13.01 -27.14 -13.61
N ILE A 269 -12.50 -27.35 -12.40
CA ILE A 269 -11.14 -26.91 -12.01
C ILE A 269 -10.08 -27.57 -12.91
N ARG A 270 -10.22 -28.86 -13.22
CA ARG A 270 -9.31 -29.59 -14.13
C ARG A 270 -9.40 -29.06 -15.56
N GLU A 271 -10.60 -28.83 -16.08
CA GLU A 271 -10.83 -28.27 -17.42
C GLU A 271 -10.23 -26.87 -17.54
N ARG A 272 -10.49 -25.98 -16.58
CA ARG A 272 -9.89 -24.63 -16.54
C ARG A 272 -8.36 -24.69 -16.55
N ARG A 273 -7.74 -25.55 -15.75
CA ARG A 273 -6.28 -25.71 -15.73
C ARG A 273 -5.71 -26.17 -17.08
N LYS A 274 -6.44 -27.02 -17.81
CA LYS A 274 -6.04 -27.44 -19.17
C LYS A 274 -6.08 -26.26 -20.14
N VAL A 275 -7.15 -25.47 -20.10
CA VAL A 275 -7.30 -24.26 -20.94
C VAL A 275 -6.20 -23.24 -20.63
N ASP A 276 -5.96 -22.93 -19.35
CA ASP A 276 -4.88 -22.02 -18.93
C ASP A 276 -3.49 -22.49 -19.41
N ALA A 277 -3.24 -23.81 -19.39
CA ALA A 277 -2.00 -24.39 -19.88
C ALA A 277 -1.89 -24.33 -21.42
N MET A 278 -3.00 -24.47 -22.14
CA MET A 278 -3.04 -24.30 -23.61
C MET A 278 -2.76 -22.85 -24.01
N ILE A 279 -3.37 -21.88 -23.30
CA ILE A 279 -3.14 -20.45 -23.51
C ILE A 279 -1.66 -20.09 -23.27
N ARG A 280 -1.07 -20.53 -22.16
CA ARG A 280 0.36 -20.26 -21.85
C ARG A 280 1.33 -20.90 -22.84
N ARG A 281 0.94 -22.00 -23.50
CA ARG A 281 1.75 -22.67 -24.53
C ARG A 281 1.64 -22.02 -25.92
N GLY A 282 0.86 -20.96 -26.07
CA GLY A 282 0.67 -20.28 -27.36
C GLY A 282 -0.09 -21.13 -28.37
N LEU A 283 -0.87 -22.12 -27.93
CA LEU A 283 -1.69 -22.99 -28.79
C LEU A 283 -2.98 -22.30 -29.27
N THR A 284 -2.99 -20.97 -29.37
CA THR A 284 -4.08 -20.18 -30.00
C THR A 284 -3.73 -19.75 -31.43
N HIS A 285 -2.78 -20.42 -32.09
CA HIS A 285 -2.57 -20.24 -33.53
C HIS A 285 -3.21 -21.37 -34.32
N GLU A 286 -4.26 -20.99 -35.06
CA GLU A 286 -4.71 -21.64 -36.28
C GLU A 286 -3.51 -22.04 -37.16
N PRO A 287 -3.49 -23.25 -37.75
CA PRO A 287 -2.79 -23.43 -39.01
C PRO A 287 -3.57 -22.68 -40.08
N ALA A 288 -2.92 -21.71 -40.71
CA ALA A 288 -3.49 -21.00 -41.85
C ALA A 288 -3.83 -21.97 -43.00
N ARG A 289 -5.08 -21.84 -43.48
CA ARG A 289 -5.65 -22.20 -44.79
C ARG A 289 -6.27 -23.59 -44.97
N GLY A 290 -7.61 -23.58 -45.06
CA GLY A 290 -8.40 -24.55 -45.82
C GLY A 290 -9.87 -24.60 -45.41
N GLU A 291 -10.68 -23.69 -45.96
CA GLU A 291 -12.14 -23.79 -46.16
C GLU A 291 -13.06 -24.08 -44.94
N GLY A 292 -13.64 -22.99 -44.41
CA GLY A 292 -15.08 -22.86 -44.11
C GLY A 292 -15.70 -23.64 -42.95
N GLU A 293 -15.78 -23.02 -41.77
CA GLU A 293 -16.91 -23.15 -40.82
C GLU A 293 -16.88 -21.97 -39.81
N PRO A 294 -18.03 -21.49 -39.29
CA PRO A 294 -18.11 -20.17 -38.66
C PRO A 294 -17.66 -20.15 -37.19
N VAL A 295 -17.03 -19.04 -36.80
CA VAL A 295 -16.54 -18.66 -35.45
C VAL A 295 -17.65 -18.63 -34.37
N GLU A 296 -18.89 -18.95 -34.73
CA GLU A 296 -20.05 -18.99 -33.85
C GLU A 296 -19.98 -20.14 -32.82
N ASP A 297 -19.34 -21.27 -33.14
CA ASP A 297 -19.33 -22.45 -32.26
C ASP A 297 -18.48 -22.29 -30.98
N LEU A 298 -17.33 -21.60 -31.06
CA LEU A 298 -16.46 -21.48 -29.89
C LEU A 298 -17.01 -20.48 -28.86
N MET A 299 -17.63 -19.40 -29.35
CA MET A 299 -18.36 -18.46 -28.49
C MET A 299 -19.62 -19.12 -27.91
N ALA A 300 -20.31 -19.97 -28.69
CA ALA A 300 -21.47 -20.74 -28.22
C ALA A 300 -21.12 -21.82 -27.18
N GLU A 301 -19.90 -22.38 -27.17
CA GLU A 301 -19.46 -23.31 -26.13
C GLU A 301 -18.94 -22.61 -24.86
N ILE A 302 -18.30 -21.45 -25.01
CA ILE A 302 -17.68 -20.72 -23.88
C ILE A 302 -18.72 -19.94 -23.07
N PHE A 303 -19.71 -19.31 -23.72
CA PHE A 303 -20.71 -18.48 -23.04
C PHE A 303 -21.55 -19.24 -22.00
N PRO A 304 -22.10 -20.44 -22.30
CA PRO A 304 -22.91 -21.20 -21.34
C PRO A 304 -22.10 -21.74 -20.16
N VAL A 305 -20.77 -21.88 -20.30
CA VAL A 305 -19.88 -22.29 -19.22
C VAL A 305 -19.61 -21.10 -18.28
N LEU A 306 -19.41 -19.91 -18.84
CA LEU A 306 -19.23 -18.69 -18.05
C LEU A 306 -20.52 -18.23 -17.35
N GLU A 307 -21.69 -18.38 -17.98
CA GLU A 307 -22.99 -18.10 -17.36
C GLU A 307 -23.27 -19.05 -16.18
N ARG A 308 -23.04 -20.36 -16.33
CA ARG A 308 -23.22 -21.32 -15.22
C ARG A 308 -22.29 -21.07 -14.05
N ILE A 309 -21.06 -20.64 -14.30
CA ILE A 309 -20.13 -20.25 -13.25
C ILE A 309 -20.63 -18.99 -12.53
N GLY A 310 -21.36 -18.10 -13.22
CA GLY A 310 -21.96 -16.89 -12.63
C GLY A 310 -23.25 -17.13 -11.85
N GLU A 311 -24.01 -18.20 -12.13
CA GLU A 311 -25.25 -18.54 -11.41
C GLU A 311 -25.03 -19.39 -10.14
N GLU A 312 -23.90 -20.11 -10.05
CA GLU A 312 -23.55 -20.95 -8.88
C GLU A 312 -22.66 -20.25 -7.83
N ILE A 313 -22.23 -19.01 -8.10
CA ILE A 313 -21.49 -18.13 -7.17
C ILE A 313 -22.44 -17.09 -6.60
#